data_AF-A0A455SQ96-F1
#
_entry.id   AF-A0A455SQ96-F1
#
_cell.length_a   1.000
_cell.length_b   1.000
_cell.length_c   1.000
_cell.angle_alpha   90.00
_cell.angle_beta   90.00
_cell.angle_gamma   90.00
#
_symmetry.space_group_name_H-M   'P 1'
#
loop_
_entity.id
_entity.type
_entity.pdbx_description
1 polymer ?
#
loop_
_entity_poly.entity_id
_entity_poly.type
_entity_poly.pdbx_seq_one_letter_code
_entity_poly.pdbx_strand_id
1 'polypeptide(L)'
;MRHRVAGNRMSMPEPRRRSARRNLMAGLIRYDRIKTTEARARAIRAEAEKLIYAAVQGRQQAWDYLTSVVSDKEKAEQILAFARKGRFSLKASIASNEERAAQLKAPLTEKGRKFLEDKLAARREELLKIISNEDEAEKALNAAYQAMVIELRARRKILKALPDELVVKKIFEELAPRYVNRRGGYTRITKLGRRKGDAAEIAQIALV
;
A
#
# COMPACT_ATOMS: atom_id res chain seq x y z
N MET A 1 -35.35 -19.87 2.13
CA MET A 1 -34.84 -18.99 1.05
C MET A 1 -33.33 -18.88 1.15
N ARG A 2 -32.57 -19.22 0.09
CA ARG A 2 -31.15 -18.85 0.05
C ARG A 2 -31.08 -17.36 -0.20
N HIS A 3 -30.79 -16.56 0.83
CA HIS A 3 -30.26 -15.21 0.64
C HIS A 3 -29.13 -15.33 -0.39
N ARG A 4 -29.13 -14.50 -1.44
CA ARG A 4 -28.21 -14.52 -2.60
C ARG A 4 -26.75 -14.20 -2.21
N VAL A 5 -26.25 -14.84 -1.16
CA VAL A 5 -24.99 -14.61 -0.44
C VAL A 5 -23.94 -15.63 -0.88
N ALA A 6 -24.37 -16.83 -1.28
CA ALA A 6 -23.48 -17.86 -1.78
C ALA A 6 -22.99 -17.50 -3.20
N GLY A 7 -22.00 -16.61 -3.28
CA GLY A 7 -21.26 -16.36 -4.53
C GLY A 7 -20.67 -17.65 -5.13
N ASN A 8 -20.01 -17.55 -6.28
CA ASN A 8 -19.55 -18.72 -7.02
C ASN A 8 -18.65 -19.64 -6.16
N ARG A 9 -19.10 -20.89 -5.94
CA ARG A 9 -18.42 -21.89 -5.12
C ARG A 9 -17.28 -22.62 -5.85
N MET A 10 -17.09 -22.39 -7.16
CA MET A 10 -16.08 -23.03 -8.01
C MET A 10 -16.04 -24.57 -7.90
N SER A 11 -17.15 -25.19 -7.47
CA SER A 11 -17.25 -26.61 -7.13
C SER A 11 -16.20 -27.10 -6.11
N MET A 12 -15.82 -26.27 -5.13
CA MET A 12 -14.79 -26.58 -4.12
C MET A 12 -15.23 -26.24 -2.68
N PRO A 13 -14.73 -27.00 -1.67
CA PRO A 13 -14.82 -26.63 -0.25
C PRO A 13 -14.16 -25.28 0.05
N GLU A 14 -14.55 -24.64 1.16
CA GLU A 14 -14.13 -23.26 1.48
C GLU A 14 -12.60 -23.05 1.53
N PRO A 15 -11.79 -23.91 2.19
CA PRO A 15 -10.34 -23.68 2.26
C PRO A 15 -9.66 -23.73 0.88
N ARG A 16 -10.02 -24.72 0.04
CA ARG A 16 -9.50 -24.85 -1.33
C ARG A 16 -9.96 -23.69 -2.21
N ARG A 17 -11.24 -23.30 -2.10
CA ARG A 17 -11.79 -22.16 -2.83
C ARG A 17 -11.11 -20.85 -2.46
N ARG A 18 -10.81 -20.63 -1.17
CA ARG A 18 -10.10 -19.45 -0.69
C ARG A 18 -8.68 -19.37 -1.26
N SER A 19 -7.95 -20.48 -1.20
CA SER A 19 -6.60 -20.58 -1.78
C SER A 19 -6.59 -20.35 -3.29
N ALA A 20 -7.50 -21.01 -4.03
CA ALA A 20 -7.62 -20.85 -5.47
C ALA A 20 -7.92 -19.39 -5.89
N ARG A 21 -8.82 -18.70 -5.16
CA ARG A 21 -9.12 -17.29 -5.41
C ARG A 21 -7.91 -16.40 -5.17
N ARG A 22 -7.18 -16.59 -4.06
CA ARG A 22 -5.94 -15.85 -3.76
C ARG A 22 -4.90 -16.03 -4.87
N ASN A 23 -4.65 -17.27 -5.29
CA ASN A 23 -3.67 -17.55 -6.34
C ASN A 23 -4.05 -16.90 -7.68
N LEU A 24 -5.33 -16.96 -8.06
CA LEU A 24 -5.81 -16.31 -9.28
C LEU A 24 -5.73 -14.78 -9.18
N MET A 25 -6.08 -14.17 -8.05
CA MET A 25 -5.93 -12.73 -7.84
C MET A 25 -4.47 -12.29 -7.87
N ALA A 26 -3.59 -13.04 -7.18
CA ALA A 26 -2.14 -12.80 -7.21
C ALA A 26 -1.62 -12.87 -8.65
N GLY A 27 -2.02 -13.90 -9.41
CA GLY A 27 -1.65 -14.03 -10.83
C GLY A 27 -2.18 -12.87 -11.68
N LEU A 28 -3.44 -12.47 -11.51
CA LEU A 28 -4.03 -11.33 -12.23
C LEU A 28 -3.26 -10.03 -11.96
N ILE A 29 -2.93 -9.76 -10.70
CA ILE A 29 -2.22 -8.53 -10.34
C ILE A 29 -0.76 -8.60 -10.80
N ARG A 30 -0.11 -9.75 -10.64
CA ARG A 30 1.30 -9.94 -11.03
C ARG A 30 1.51 -9.77 -12.54
N TYR A 31 0.65 -10.38 -13.35
CA TYR A 31 0.82 -10.44 -14.81
C TYR A 31 -0.12 -9.53 -15.61
N ASP A 32 -0.92 -8.71 -14.93
CA ASP A 32 -1.99 -7.84 -15.46
C ASP A 32 -3.13 -8.54 -16.21
N ARG A 33 -2.91 -9.76 -16.71
CA ARG A 33 -3.89 -10.58 -17.40
C ARG A 33 -3.65 -12.06 -17.13
N ILE A 34 -4.73 -12.83 -16.98
CA ILE A 34 -4.67 -14.29 -16.89
C ILE A 34 -5.78 -14.94 -17.71
N LYS A 35 -5.49 -16.12 -18.26
CA LYS A 35 -6.46 -16.98 -18.95
C LYS A 35 -6.96 -18.04 -17.98
N THR A 36 -8.28 -18.15 -17.80
CA THR A 36 -8.90 -19.13 -16.90
C THR A 36 -10.32 -19.47 -17.38
N THR A 37 -11.06 -20.30 -16.65
CA THR A 37 -12.47 -20.55 -17.02
C THR A 37 -13.33 -19.32 -16.72
N GLU A 38 -14.38 -19.09 -17.50
CA GLU A 38 -15.29 -17.94 -17.30
C GLU A 38 -15.82 -17.90 -15.86
N ALA A 39 -16.19 -19.05 -15.32
CA ALA A 39 -16.65 -19.17 -13.93
C ALA A 39 -15.60 -18.68 -12.93
N ARG A 40 -14.32 -19.04 -13.10
CA ARG A 40 -13.23 -18.63 -12.21
C ARG A 40 -12.90 -17.14 -12.35
N ALA A 41 -12.89 -16.62 -13.58
CA ALA A 41 -12.70 -15.19 -13.84
C ALA A 41 -13.80 -14.34 -13.16
N ARG A 42 -15.07 -14.73 -13.31
CA ARG A 42 -16.19 -14.06 -12.63
C ARG A 42 -16.12 -14.17 -11.10
N ALA A 43 -15.59 -15.28 -10.58
CA ALA A 43 -15.49 -15.51 -9.14
C ALA A 43 -14.52 -14.54 -8.44
N ILE A 44 -13.39 -14.19 -9.08
CA ILE A 44 -12.38 -13.30 -8.49
C ILE A 44 -12.63 -11.81 -8.77
N ARG A 45 -13.43 -11.49 -9.80
CA ARG A 45 -13.61 -10.11 -10.29
C ARG A 45 -13.94 -9.12 -9.17
N ALA A 46 -14.99 -9.39 -8.42
CA ALA A 46 -15.46 -8.49 -7.37
C ALA A 46 -14.45 -8.32 -6.23
N GLU A 47 -13.68 -9.37 -5.93
CA GLU A 47 -12.68 -9.32 -4.87
C GLU A 47 -11.43 -8.54 -5.33
N ALA A 48 -10.94 -8.80 -6.55
CA ALA A 48 -9.84 -8.05 -7.14
C ALA A 48 -10.16 -6.55 -7.28
N GLU A 49 -11.36 -6.20 -7.76
CA GLU A 49 -11.78 -4.81 -7.86
C GLU A 49 -11.86 -4.13 -6.49
N LYS A 50 -12.31 -4.83 -5.44
CA LYS A 50 -12.32 -4.30 -4.06
C LYS A 50 -10.92 -4.06 -3.51
N LEU A 51 -9.94 -4.92 -3.82
CA LEU A 51 -8.55 -4.74 -3.38
C LEU A 51 -7.93 -3.50 -4.05
N ILE A 52 -8.12 -3.35 -5.36
CA ILE A 52 -7.63 -2.18 -6.11
C ILE A 52 -8.33 -0.92 -5.59
N TYR A 53 -9.64 -0.95 -5.41
CA TYR A 53 -10.40 0.18 -4.85
C TYR A 53 -9.87 0.59 -3.47
N ALA A 54 -9.64 -0.36 -2.56
CA ALA A 54 -9.13 -0.07 -1.24
C ALA A 54 -7.75 0.60 -1.27
N ALA A 55 -6.89 0.22 -2.22
CA ALA A 55 -5.59 0.85 -2.39
C ALA A 55 -5.70 2.26 -2.99
N VAL A 56 -6.54 2.45 -4.02
CA VAL A 56 -6.81 3.77 -4.62
C VAL A 56 -7.35 4.73 -3.56
N GLN A 57 -8.35 4.29 -2.78
CA GLN A 57 -8.93 5.10 -1.72
C GLN A 57 -7.94 5.40 -0.60
N GLY A 58 -7.16 4.40 -0.16
CA GLY A 58 -6.12 4.61 0.86
C GLY A 58 -5.06 5.60 0.41
N ARG A 59 -4.63 5.52 -0.85
CA ARG A 59 -3.71 6.48 -1.46
C ARG A 59 -4.34 7.87 -1.54
N GLN A 60 -5.57 7.98 -2.03
CA GLN A 60 -6.25 9.26 -2.19
C GLN A 60 -6.47 9.95 -0.84
N GLN A 61 -6.93 9.23 0.18
CA GLN A 61 -7.10 9.78 1.53
C GLN A 61 -5.77 10.26 2.13
N ALA A 62 -4.69 9.49 1.93
CA ALA A 62 -3.35 9.89 2.36
C ALA A 62 -2.89 11.16 1.62
N TRP A 63 -3.16 11.23 0.32
CA TRP A 63 -2.84 12.38 -0.52
C TRP A 63 -3.64 13.62 -0.13
N ASP A 64 -4.97 13.51 -0.01
CA ASP A 64 -5.86 14.61 0.38
C ASP A 64 -5.46 15.19 1.74
N TYR A 65 -5.17 14.31 2.71
CA TYR A 65 -4.67 14.73 4.01
C TYR A 65 -3.33 15.47 3.91
N LEU A 66 -2.37 14.94 3.17
CA LEU A 66 -1.07 15.61 2.98
C LEU A 66 -1.22 16.97 2.29
N THR A 67 -1.99 17.04 1.20
CA THR A 67 -2.22 18.28 0.44
C THR A 67 -3.00 19.32 1.23
N SER A 68 -3.85 18.91 2.19
CA SER A 68 -4.52 19.85 3.10
C SER A 68 -3.55 20.61 4.02
N VAL A 69 -2.36 20.06 4.28
CA VAL A 69 -1.34 20.67 5.13
C VAL A 69 -0.23 21.30 4.28
N VAL A 70 0.18 20.63 3.21
CA VAL A 70 1.26 21.05 2.32
C VAL A 70 0.67 21.34 0.94
N SER A 71 0.46 22.63 0.63
CA SER A 71 -0.18 23.04 -0.62
C SER A 71 0.68 22.75 -1.86
N ASP A 72 2.00 22.86 -1.72
CA ASP A 72 2.95 22.59 -2.81
C ASP A 72 3.12 21.08 -3.03
N LYS A 73 2.76 20.63 -4.22
CA LYS A 73 2.79 19.22 -4.62
C LYS A 73 4.20 18.63 -4.59
N GLU A 74 5.20 19.38 -5.07
CA GLU A 74 6.57 18.86 -5.16
C GLU A 74 7.16 18.69 -3.77
N LYS A 75 6.93 19.67 -2.89
CA LYS A 75 7.34 19.58 -1.47
C LYS A 75 6.63 18.43 -0.78
N ALA A 76 5.33 18.25 -1.00
CA ALA A 76 4.57 17.15 -0.43
C ALA A 76 5.17 15.78 -0.80
N GLU A 77 5.53 15.57 -2.07
CA GLU A 77 6.17 14.33 -2.52
C GLU A 77 7.55 14.11 -1.88
N GLN A 78 8.37 15.16 -1.80
CA GLN A 78 9.69 15.08 -1.17
C GLN A 78 9.61 14.76 0.34
N ILE A 79 8.67 15.39 1.05
CA ILE A 79 8.45 15.17 2.48
C ILE A 79 7.88 13.77 2.73
N LEU A 80 6.99 13.28 1.87
CA LEU A 80 6.50 11.91 1.94
C LEU A 80 7.62 10.88 1.72
N ALA A 81 8.47 11.10 0.71
CA ALA A 81 9.64 10.26 0.46
C ALA A 81 10.60 10.26 1.66
N PHE A 82 10.79 11.41 2.28
CA PHE A 82 11.58 11.54 3.50
C PHE A 82 10.97 10.77 4.68
N ALA A 83 9.66 10.92 4.92
CA ALA A 83 8.95 10.21 5.99
C ALA A 83 9.08 8.67 5.82
N ARG A 84 9.00 8.16 4.58
CA ARG A 84 9.21 6.74 4.28
C ARG A 84 10.61 6.21 4.67
N LYS A 85 11.62 7.08 4.81
CA LYS A 85 12.95 6.73 5.36
C LYS A 85 12.97 6.56 6.88
N GLY A 86 11.86 6.76 7.61
CA GLY A 86 11.69 6.27 8.99
C GLY A 86 12.07 7.19 10.17
N ARG A 87 12.31 8.50 9.97
CA ARG A 87 12.40 9.47 11.08
C ARG A 87 11.42 10.61 10.91
N PHE A 88 10.66 10.89 11.97
CA PHE A 88 9.42 11.66 11.92
C PHE A 88 9.40 12.90 12.83
N SER A 89 10.51 13.24 13.47
CA SER A 89 10.63 14.48 14.26
C SER A 89 11.94 15.19 13.94
N LEU A 90 11.85 16.52 13.84
CA LEU A 90 12.99 17.42 13.71
C LEU A 90 13.65 17.70 15.07
N LYS A 91 12.85 17.66 16.14
CA LYS A 91 13.27 17.88 17.52
C LYS A 91 13.87 16.63 18.19
N ALA A 92 14.07 15.55 17.43
CA ALA A 92 14.70 14.35 17.96
C ALA A 92 16.12 14.69 18.44
N SER A 93 16.35 14.62 19.75
CA SER A 93 17.66 14.75 20.37
C SER A 93 18.20 13.37 20.77
N ILE A 94 19.52 13.28 20.93
CA ILE A 94 20.15 12.06 21.45
C ILE A 94 20.23 12.17 22.96
N ALA A 95 19.52 11.26 23.61
CA ALA A 95 19.48 11.19 25.05
C ALA A 95 20.87 10.97 25.64
N SER A 96 21.18 11.68 26.73
CA SER A 96 22.42 11.51 27.48
C SER A 96 22.49 10.10 28.09
N ASN A 97 23.69 9.65 28.49
CA ASN A 97 23.82 8.33 29.12
C ASN A 97 23.02 8.23 30.45
N GLU A 98 22.87 9.34 31.17
CA GLU A 98 22.03 9.44 32.37
C GLU A 98 20.54 9.25 32.03
N GLU A 99 20.05 9.97 31.02
CA GLU A 99 18.66 9.84 30.54
C GLU A 99 18.37 8.44 30.00
N ARG A 100 19.35 7.81 29.33
CA ARG A 100 19.23 6.43 28.83
C ARG A 100 19.19 5.41 29.97
N ALA A 101 19.98 5.61 31.02
CA ALA A 101 19.95 4.77 32.21
C ALA A 101 18.58 4.84 32.89
N ALA A 102 17.99 6.04 33.02
CA ALA A 102 16.63 6.22 33.53
C ALA A 102 15.57 5.50 32.68
N GLN A 103 15.81 5.32 31.37
CA GLN A 103 14.94 4.58 30.44
C GLN A 103 15.29 3.08 30.31
N LEU A 104 16.19 2.54 31.14
CA LEU A 104 16.68 1.15 31.04
C LEU A 104 17.25 0.79 29.65
N LYS A 105 17.91 1.75 28.99
CA LYS A 105 18.57 1.55 27.70
C LYS A 105 20.09 1.51 27.88
N ALA A 106 20.77 0.71 27.06
CA ALA A 106 22.23 0.64 27.06
C ALA A 106 22.87 2.02 26.81
N PRO A 107 23.98 2.37 27.50
CA PRO A 107 24.71 3.61 27.29
C PRO A 107 25.33 3.66 25.90
N LEU A 108 25.48 4.88 25.36
CA LEU A 108 26.14 5.12 24.09
C LEU A 108 27.64 5.34 24.30
N THR A 109 28.43 4.79 23.38
CA THR A 109 29.84 5.20 23.22
C THR A 109 29.90 6.59 22.63
N GLU A 110 30.97 7.33 22.89
CA GLU A 110 31.18 8.68 22.34
C GLU A 110 31.11 8.68 20.80
N LYS A 111 31.79 7.73 20.15
CA LYS A 111 31.71 7.52 18.69
C LYS A 111 30.28 7.26 18.21
N GLY A 112 29.54 6.42 18.94
CA GLY A 112 28.14 6.08 18.61
C GLY A 112 27.20 7.28 18.77
N ARG A 113 27.41 8.08 19.82
CA ARG A 113 26.66 9.32 20.05
C ARG A 113 26.90 10.32 18.92
N LYS A 114 28.16 10.64 18.62
CA LYS A 114 28.52 11.59 17.55
C LYS A 114 27.98 11.17 16.19
N PHE A 115 28.10 9.87 15.84
CA PHE A 115 27.51 9.34 14.60
C PHE A 115 26.00 9.57 14.51
N LEU A 116 25.26 9.37 15.61
CA LEU A 116 23.83 9.62 15.63
C LEU A 116 23.52 11.11 15.51
N GLU A 117 24.30 11.98 16.17
CA GLU A 117 24.14 13.45 16.14
C GLU A 117 24.32 13.95 14.71
N ASP A 118 25.40 13.56 14.04
CA ASP A 118 25.69 13.88 12.64
C ASP A 118 24.55 13.41 11.72
N LYS A 119 24.05 12.19 11.95
CA LYS A 119 22.95 11.62 11.16
C LYS A 119 21.60 12.31 11.40
N LEU A 120 21.40 12.96 12.54
CA LEU A 120 20.20 13.76 12.80
C LEU A 120 20.36 15.17 12.22
N ALA A 121 21.53 15.78 12.36
CA ALA A 121 21.87 17.08 11.81
C ALA A 121 21.75 17.11 10.28
N ALA A 122 22.38 16.17 9.57
CA ALA A 122 22.28 16.05 8.11
C ALA A 122 20.83 15.90 7.64
N ARG A 123 20.01 15.19 8.42
CA ARG A 123 18.61 14.93 8.10
C ARG A 123 17.71 16.15 8.34
N ARG A 124 18.01 16.95 9.37
CA ARG A 124 17.38 18.27 9.59
C ARG A 124 17.74 19.22 8.46
N GLU A 125 19.00 19.25 8.05
CA GLU A 125 19.47 20.05 6.91
C GLU A 125 18.76 19.69 5.60
N GLU A 126 18.60 18.39 5.30
CA GLU A 126 17.82 17.92 4.14
C GLU A 126 16.39 18.47 4.13
N LEU A 127 15.70 18.50 5.29
CA LEU A 127 14.33 19.03 5.37
C LEU A 127 14.28 20.55 5.24
N LEU A 128 15.23 21.26 5.86
CA LEU A 128 15.29 22.72 5.79
C LEU A 128 15.62 23.24 4.38
N LYS A 129 16.25 22.40 3.53
CA LYS A 129 16.38 22.67 2.09
C LYS A 129 15.05 22.65 1.34
N ILE A 130 14.04 21.92 1.84
CA ILE A 130 12.71 21.78 1.22
C ILE A 130 11.75 22.87 1.75
N ILE A 131 11.71 23.04 3.08
CA ILE A 131 10.90 24.03 3.77
C ILE A 131 11.80 24.86 4.69
N SER A 132 11.95 26.14 4.39
CA SER A 132 12.85 27.03 5.13
C SER A 132 12.40 27.29 6.58
N ASN A 133 11.11 27.14 6.89
CA ASN A 133 10.56 27.33 8.24
C ASN A 133 10.52 25.99 9.01
N GLU A 134 11.19 25.92 10.16
CA GLU A 134 11.30 24.71 10.98
C GLU A 134 9.94 24.22 11.53
N ASP A 135 9.06 25.12 11.97
CA ASP A 135 7.74 24.74 12.49
C ASP A 135 6.83 24.20 11.38
N GLU A 136 6.93 24.77 10.18
CA GLU A 136 6.22 24.29 9.00
C GLU A 136 6.76 22.93 8.55
N ALA A 137 8.09 22.75 8.58
CA ALA A 137 8.73 21.47 8.27
C ALA A 137 8.31 20.37 9.25
N GLU A 138 8.20 20.65 10.54
CA GLU A 138 7.73 19.67 11.53
C GLU A 138 6.24 19.34 11.34
N LYS A 139 5.39 20.34 11.06
CA LYS A 139 3.98 20.12 10.72
C LYS A 139 3.84 19.25 9.48
N ALA A 140 4.60 19.54 8.43
CA ALA A 140 4.58 18.78 7.19
C ALA A 140 5.09 17.34 7.38
N LEU A 141 6.12 17.14 8.21
CA LEU A 141 6.63 15.82 8.56
C LEU A 141 5.61 14.98 9.33
N ASN A 142 4.93 15.59 10.30
CA ASN A 142 3.83 14.97 11.02
C ASN A 142 2.68 14.63 10.07
N ALA A 143 2.36 15.52 9.12
CA ALA A 143 1.32 15.28 8.14
C ALA A 143 1.67 14.10 7.21
N ALA A 144 2.92 14.04 6.74
CA ALA A 144 3.41 12.92 5.94
C ALA A 144 3.40 11.60 6.71
N TYR A 145 3.71 11.62 8.01
CA TYR A 145 3.56 10.43 8.86
C TYR A 145 2.12 9.96 8.94
N GLN A 146 1.16 10.86 9.16
CA GLN A 146 -0.26 10.50 9.20
C GLN A 146 -0.76 9.99 7.84
N ALA A 147 -0.34 10.61 6.73
CA ALA A 147 -0.61 10.12 5.39
C ALA A 147 -0.10 8.69 5.19
N MET A 148 1.14 8.40 5.62
CA MET A 148 1.70 7.05 5.61
C MET A 148 0.89 6.07 6.47
N VAL A 149 0.40 6.50 7.65
CA VAL A 149 -0.43 5.66 8.52
C VAL A 149 -1.78 5.34 7.88
N ILE A 150 -2.40 6.28 7.18
CA ILE A 150 -3.64 6.07 6.41
C ILE A 150 -3.40 5.00 5.33
N GLU A 151 -2.34 5.15 4.54
CA GLU A 151 -1.96 4.19 3.50
C GLU A 151 -1.64 2.80 4.09
N LEU A 152 -0.96 2.76 5.24
CA LEU A 152 -0.62 1.53 5.97
C LEU A 152 -1.86 0.75 6.42
N ARG A 153 -2.93 1.43 6.85
CA ARG A 153 -4.20 0.78 7.21
C ARG A 153 -4.81 0.07 6.01
N ALA A 154 -4.81 0.70 4.83
CA ALA A 154 -5.27 0.08 3.60
C ALA A 154 -4.38 -1.12 3.21
N ARG A 155 -3.06 -0.98 3.31
CA ARG A 155 -2.10 -2.06 3.03
C ARG A 155 -2.32 -3.29 3.90
N ARG A 156 -2.50 -3.10 5.22
CA ARG A 156 -2.80 -4.18 6.17
C ARG A 156 -4.12 -4.89 5.86
N LYS A 157 -5.16 -4.12 5.48
CA LYS A 157 -6.45 -4.69 5.07
C LYS A 157 -6.31 -5.58 3.83
N ILE A 158 -5.52 -5.16 2.85
CA ILE A 158 -5.27 -5.93 1.63
C ILE A 158 -4.43 -7.18 1.95
N LEU A 159 -3.36 -7.07 2.74
CA LEU A 159 -2.52 -8.21 3.14
C LEU A 159 -3.31 -9.32 3.87
N LYS A 160 -4.30 -8.95 4.68
CA LYS A 160 -5.20 -9.93 5.32
C LYS A 160 -5.98 -10.76 4.30
N ALA A 161 -6.39 -10.15 3.19
CA ALA A 161 -7.13 -10.83 2.13
C ALA A 161 -6.19 -11.59 1.19
N LEU A 162 -5.09 -10.97 0.79
CA LEU A 162 -4.09 -11.46 -0.15
C LEU A 162 -2.69 -11.35 0.48
N PRO A 163 -2.22 -12.40 1.18
CA PRO A 163 -0.96 -12.39 1.92
C PRO A 163 0.24 -12.63 0.98
N ASP A 164 0.44 -11.74 0.01
CA ASP A 164 1.61 -11.72 -0.89
C ASP A 164 2.12 -10.27 -0.94
N GLU A 165 3.27 -10.02 -0.30
CA GLU A 165 3.81 -8.68 -0.16
C GLU A 165 4.21 -8.06 -1.50
N LEU A 166 4.76 -8.83 -2.42
CA LEU A 166 5.19 -8.34 -3.74
C LEU A 166 3.98 -7.89 -4.56
N VAL A 167 2.91 -8.68 -4.49
CA VAL A 167 1.65 -8.31 -5.15
C VAL A 167 1.06 -7.05 -4.53
N VAL A 168 1.02 -6.96 -3.20
CA VAL A 168 0.49 -5.76 -2.53
C VAL A 168 1.34 -4.53 -2.84
N LYS A 169 2.67 -4.67 -2.89
CA LYS A 169 3.58 -3.61 -3.32
C LYS A 169 3.20 -3.09 -4.71
N LYS A 170 3.02 -3.98 -5.69
CA LYS A 170 2.55 -3.63 -7.05
C LYS A 170 1.20 -2.90 -7.04
N ILE A 171 0.25 -3.33 -6.20
CA ILE A 171 -1.05 -2.63 -6.09
C ILE A 171 -0.86 -1.16 -5.70
N PHE A 172 -0.01 -0.86 -4.71
CA PHE A 172 0.18 0.52 -4.23
C PHE A 172 1.12 1.36 -5.10
N GLU A 173 2.18 0.76 -5.64
CA GLU A 173 3.20 1.49 -6.41
C GLU A 173 2.77 1.71 -7.87
N GLU A 174 2.04 0.77 -8.47
CA GLU A 174 1.68 0.84 -9.89
C GLU A 174 0.17 1.04 -10.10
N LEU A 175 -0.67 0.22 -9.46
CA LEU A 175 -2.10 0.21 -9.77
C LEU A 175 -2.87 1.38 -9.13
N ALA A 176 -2.57 1.72 -7.88
CA ALA A 176 -3.24 2.81 -7.18
C ALA A 176 -3.04 4.17 -7.89
N PRO A 177 -1.81 4.56 -8.31
CA PRO A 177 -1.61 5.75 -9.15
C PRO A 177 -2.33 5.66 -10.49
N ARG A 178 -2.25 4.50 -11.17
CA ARG A 178 -2.88 4.29 -12.49
C ARG A 178 -4.40 4.51 -12.46
N TYR A 179 -5.05 4.20 -11.33
CA TYR A 179 -6.51 4.19 -11.23
C TYR A 179 -7.14 5.32 -10.42
N VAL A 180 -6.37 6.35 -10.04
CA VAL A 180 -6.89 7.51 -9.28
C VAL A 180 -8.14 8.11 -9.91
N ASN A 181 -8.13 8.32 -11.22
CA ASN A 181 -9.24 8.95 -11.95
C ASN A 181 -10.35 7.96 -12.34
N ARG A 182 -10.29 6.70 -11.90
CA ARG A 182 -11.27 5.65 -12.26
C ARG A 182 -12.08 5.24 -11.03
N ARG A 183 -13.39 5.49 -11.08
CA ARG A 183 -14.34 5.16 -9.99
C ARG A 183 -14.62 3.65 -9.82
N GLY A 184 -14.34 2.83 -10.82
CA GLY A 184 -14.58 1.39 -10.78
C GLY A 184 -14.31 0.70 -12.11
N GLY A 185 -14.58 -0.62 -12.19
CA GLY A 185 -14.34 -1.38 -13.41
C GLY A 185 -12.85 -1.54 -13.75
N TYR A 186 -12.03 -1.79 -12.73
CA TYR A 186 -10.57 -1.98 -12.89
C TYR A 186 -10.20 -3.25 -13.65
N THR A 187 -11.15 -4.15 -13.84
CA THR A 187 -10.95 -5.41 -14.55
C THR A 187 -11.95 -5.56 -15.70
N ARG A 188 -11.50 -6.21 -16.77
CA ARG A 188 -12.31 -6.62 -17.91
C ARG A 188 -12.22 -8.14 -18.08
N ILE A 189 -13.33 -8.76 -18.45
CA ILE A 189 -13.40 -10.18 -18.81
C ILE A 189 -13.76 -10.29 -20.28
N THR A 190 -12.91 -10.96 -21.07
CA THR A 190 -13.13 -11.24 -22.49
C THR A 190 -13.31 -12.74 -22.67
N LYS A 191 -14.41 -13.18 -23.30
CA LYS A 191 -14.65 -14.60 -23.60
C LYS A 191 -13.74 -15.05 -24.73
N LEU A 192 -13.14 -16.24 -24.61
CA LEU A 192 -12.19 -16.79 -25.58
C LEU A 192 -12.69 -18.08 -26.26
N GLY A 193 -13.95 -18.47 -26.03
CA GLY A 193 -14.53 -19.70 -26.55
C GLY A 193 -14.37 -20.89 -25.60
N ARG A 194 -14.45 -22.11 -26.13
CA ARG A 194 -14.44 -23.36 -25.36
C ARG A 194 -13.08 -24.04 -25.42
N ARG A 195 -12.65 -24.63 -24.29
CA ARG A 195 -11.43 -25.42 -24.20
C ARG A 195 -11.60 -26.78 -24.90
N LYS A 196 -10.57 -27.22 -25.63
CA LYS A 196 -10.50 -28.58 -26.18
C LYS A 196 -10.34 -29.60 -25.03
N GLY A 197 -11.18 -30.64 -25.01
CA GLY A 197 -11.21 -31.66 -23.96
C GLY A 197 -12.55 -31.66 -23.21
N ASP A 198 -12.67 -30.84 -22.19
CA ASP A 198 -13.87 -30.77 -21.34
C ASP A 198 -14.90 -29.71 -21.76
N ALA A 199 -14.70 -29.07 -22.92
CA ALA A 199 -15.56 -28.04 -23.48
C ALA A 199 -15.86 -26.84 -22.55
N ALA A 200 -15.05 -26.64 -21.49
CA ALA A 200 -15.26 -25.58 -20.53
C ALA A 200 -15.11 -24.19 -21.18
N GLU A 201 -15.98 -23.25 -20.83
CA GLU A 201 -15.89 -21.85 -21.29
C GLU A 201 -14.66 -21.17 -20.69
N ILE A 202 -13.82 -20.62 -21.56
CA ILE A 202 -12.60 -19.91 -21.19
C ILE A 202 -12.80 -18.41 -21.36
N ALA A 203 -12.23 -17.66 -20.44
CA ALA A 203 -12.15 -16.21 -20.51
C ALA A 203 -10.76 -15.72 -20.10
N GLN A 204 -10.38 -14.56 -20.62
CA GLN A 204 -9.28 -13.78 -20.11
C GLN A 204 -9.82 -12.71 -19.18
N ILE A 205 -9.29 -12.63 -17.97
CA ILE A 205 -9.49 -11.48 -17.09
C ILE A 205 -8.22 -10.64 -17.12
N ALA A 206 -8.38 -9.33 -17.29
CA ALA A 206 -7.29 -8.38 -17.41
C ALA A 206 -7.58 -7.07 -16.65
N LEU A 207 -6.53 -6.43 -16.17
CA LEU A 207 -6.52 -5.05 -15.70
C LEU A 207 -6.71 -4.10 -16.89
N VAL A 208 -7.46 -3.01 -16.69
CA VAL A 208 -7.87 -2.08 -17.77
C VAL A 208 -6.93 -0.91 -17.88
#